data_AF-A0A0E3UJN0-F1
#
_entry.id   AF-A0A0E3UJN0-F1
#
_cell.length_a   1.000
_cell.length_b   1.000
_cell.length_c   1.000
_cell.angle_alpha   90.00
_cell.angle_beta   90.00
_cell.angle_gamma   90.00
#
_symmetry.space_group_name_H-M   'P 1'
#
loop_
_entity.id
_entity.type
_entity.pdbx_description
1 polymer ?
#
loop_
_entity_poly.entity_id
_entity_poly.type
_entity_poly.pdbx_seq_one_letter_code
_entity_poly.pdbx_strand_id
1 'polypeptide(L)' 'MKNTSPLPVLTFGQLLNVEQVAELLGVDKRTIFREVARGHFPRPRKIGRTTRFPLSEVEAYVAKLGQTA' A
#
# COMPACT_ATOMS: atom_id res chain seq x y z
N MET A 1 0.51 20.86 1.55
CA MET A 1 1.58 20.20 2.32
C MET A 1 1.80 18.82 1.70
N LYS A 2 2.82 18.67 0.85
CA LYS A 2 3.20 17.36 0.31
C LYS A 2 4.21 16.79 1.30
N ASN A 3 3.76 15.91 2.17
CA ASN A 3 4.60 15.18 3.11
C ASN A 3 5.36 14.09 2.33
N THR A 4 6.24 14.52 1.43
CA THR A 4 7.36 13.73 0.94
C THR A 4 8.49 13.96 1.93
N SER A 5 8.35 13.32 3.10
CA SER A 5 9.41 13.18 4.09
C SER A 5 10.15 11.87 3.79
N PRO A 6 11.46 11.77 4.14
CA PRO A 6 12.36 10.72 3.66
C PRO A 6 11.74 9.34 3.81
N LEU A 7 12.01 8.45 2.83
CA LEU A 7 11.53 7.07 2.75
C LEU A 7 11.25 6.52 4.16
N PRO A 8 9.97 6.27 4.51
CA PRO A 8 9.60 5.99 5.89
C PRO A 8 10.36 4.75 6.36
N VAL A 9 11.07 4.89 7.49
CA VAL A 9 11.64 3.73 8.20
C VAL A 9 10.48 2.80 8.54
N LEU A 10 10.46 1.65 7.90
CA LEU A 10 9.35 0.69 7.96
C LEU A 10 9.19 0.20 9.41
N THR A 11 8.15 0.68 10.08
CA THR A 11 7.84 0.31 11.47
C THR A 11 6.63 -0.64 11.49
N PHE A 12 6.74 -1.75 12.22
CA PHE A 12 5.64 -2.70 12.38
C PHE A 12 4.40 -1.99 12.95
N GLY A 13 3.23 -2.17 12.30
CA GLY A 13 1.98 -1.49 12.65
C GLY A 13 1.71 -0.19 11.91
N GLN A 14 2.58 0.23 10.98
CA GLN A 14 2.37 1.44 10.18
C GLN A 14 1.20 1.31 9.19
N LEU A 15 0.44 2.40 9.07
CA LEU A 15 -0.67 2.56 8.13
C LEU A 15 -0.33 3.54 7.02
N LEU A 16 -0.17 3.02 5.81
CA LEU A 16 0.19 3.78 4.62
C LEU A 16 -1.05 4.44 4.00
N ASN A 17 -0.89 5.64 3.45
CA ASN A 17 -1.88 6.19 2.51
C ASN A 17 -1.68 5.60 1.11
N VAL A 18 -2.63 5.85 0.22
CA VAL A 18 -2.58 5.29 -1.15
C VAL A 18 -1.40 5.84 -1.96
N GLU A 19 -0.96 7.07 -1.71
CA GLU A 19 0.23 7.66 -2.33
C GLU A 19 1.52 6.90 -1.95
N GLN A 20 1.70 6.58 -0.67
CA GLN A 20 2.85 5.81 -0.19
C GLN A 20 2.84 4.39 -0.75
N VAL A 21 1.67 3.76 -0.82
CA VAL A 21 1.54 2.42 -1.43
C VAL A 21 1.88 2.48 -2.93
N ALA A 22 1.45 3.53 -3.62
CA ALA A 22 1.77 3.75 -5.04
C ALA A 22 3.27 3.92 -5.27
N GLU A 23 3.93 4.70 -4.42
CA GLU A 23 5.38 4.91 -4.46
C GLU A 23 6.15 3.62 -4.16
N LEU A 24 5.73 2.84 -3.15
CA LEU A 24 6.36 1.56 -2.79
C LEU A 24 6.24 0.50 -3.88
N LEU A 25 5.10 0.46 -4.56
CA LEU A 25 4.84 -0.51 -5.64
C LEU A 25 5.30 -0.02 -7.01
N GLY A 26 5.62 1.26 -7.16
CA GLY A 26 5.93 1.88 -8.45
C GLY A 26 4.73 1.91 -9.42
N VAL A 27 3.49 1.94 -8.92
CA VAL A 27 2.26 1.91 -9.75
C VAL A 27 1.35 3.10 -9.47
N ASP A 28 0.48 3.44 -10.43
CA ASP A 28 -0.52 4.48 -10.21
C ASP A 28 -1.59 4.08 -9.19
N LYS A 29 -2.13 5.07 -8.47
CA LYS A 29 -3.21 4.89 -7.49
C LYS A 29 -4.43 4.17 -8.06
N ARG A 30 -4.78 4.41 -9.33
CA ARG A 30 -5.88 3.71 -10.02
C ARG A 30 -5.60 2.22 -10.16
N THR A 31 -4.35 1.83 -10.39
CA THR A 31 -3.95 0.43 -10.43
C THR A 31 -4.16 -0.23 -9.08
N ILE A 32 -3.79 0.42 -7.98
CA ILE A 32 -4.05 -0.10 -6.62
C ILE A 32 -5.55 -0.34 -6.41
N PHE A 33 -6.40 0.65 -6.67
CA PHE A 33 -7.84 0.48 -6.49
C PHE A 33 -8.44 -0.59 -7.41
N ARG A 34 -7.92 -0.74 -8.63
CA ARG A 34 -8.32 -1.82 -9.54
C ARG A 34 -7.95 -3.19 -8.98
N GLU A 35 -6.74 -3.36 -8.46
CA GLU A 35 -6.31 -4.63 -7.86
C GLU A 35 -7.02 -4.94 -6.54
N VAL A 36 -7.38 -3.91 -5.76
CA VAL A 36 -8.29 -4.05 -4.61
C VAL A 36 -9.67 -4.54 -5.06
N ALA A 37 -10.23 -3.94 -6.11
CA ALA A 37 -11.54 -4.34 -6.64
C ALA A 37 -11.53 -5.78 -7.21
N ARG A 38 -10.39 -6.22 -7.75
CA ARG A 38 -10.17 -7.61 -8.20
C ARG A 38 -9.93 -8.59 -7.06
N GLY A 39 -9.68 -8.10 -5.83
CA GLY A 39 -9.37 -8.93 -4.68
C GLY A 39 -7.94 -9.49 -4.66
N HIS A 40 -7.06 -8.99 -5.54
CA HIS A 40 -5.64 -9.39 -5.55
C HIS A 40 -4.81 -8.57 -4.58
N PHE A 41 -5.21 -7.32 -4.29
CA PHE A 41 -4.51 -6.43 -3.36
C PHE A 41 -5.16 -6.45 -1.96
N PRO A 42 -4.38 -6.23 -0.87
CA PRO A 42 -4.94 -6.14 0.47
C PRO A 42 -6.06 -5.11 0.59
N ARG A 43 -7.07 -5.45 1.38
CA ARG A 43 -8.26 -4.61 1.53
C ARG A 43 -7.90 -3.34 2.28
N PRO A 44 -8.27 -2.16 1.74
CA PRO A 44 -8.05 -0.91 2.45
C PRO A 44 -8.86 -0.86 3.74
N ARG A 45 -8.26 -0.32 4.79
CA ARG A 45 -8.95 0.04 6.04
C ARG A 45 -9.40 1.49 5.95
N LYS A 46 -10.70 1.74 6.11
CA LYS A 46 -11.22 3.10 6.24
C LYS A 46 -11.01 3.61 7.66
N ILE A 47 -10.36 4.76 7.78
CA ILE A 47 -10.18 5.49 9.04
C ILE A 47 -10.75 6.89 8.81
N GLY A 48 -11.99 7.08 9.27
CA GLY A 48 -12.78 8.27 8.98
C GLY A 48 -12.96 8.48 7.48
N ARG A 49 -12.48 9.62 6.96
CA ARG A 49 -12.55 9.98 5.54
C ARG A 49 -11.39 9.43 4.71
N THR A 50 -10.37 8.85 5.35
CA THR A 50 -9.14 8.45 4.70
C THR A 50 -9.04 6.94 4.57
N THR A 51 -8.50 6.49 3.45
CA THR A 51 -8.20 5.10 3.15
C THR A 51 -6.75 4.80 3.56
N ARG A 52 -6.53 3.76 4.34
CA ARG A 52 -5.21 3.34 4.81
C ARG A 52 -4.95 1.87 4.52
N PHE A 53 -3.70 1.53 4.26
CA PHE A 53 -3.24 0.17 4.03
C PHE A 53 -2.25 -0.23 5.12
N PRO A 54 -2.45 -1.37 5.79
CA PRO A 54 -1.45 -1.89 6.71
C PRO A 54 -0.19 -2.28 5.94
N LEU A 55 0.96 -1.73 6.37
CA LEU A 55 2.25 -2.00 5.74
C LEU A 55 2.53 -3.49 5.62
N SER A 56 2.28 -4.26 6.68
CA SER A 56 2.51 -5.70 6.73
C SER A 56 1.80 -6.48 5.62
N GLU A 57 0.59 -6.08 5.24
CA GLU A 57 -0.13 -6.75 4.15
C GLU A 57 0.35 -6.31 2.77
N VAL A 58 0.78 -5.05 2.63
CA VAL A 58 1.40 -4.57 1.39
C VAL A 58 2.72 -5.29 1.14
N GLU A 59 3.54 -5.48 2.18
CA GLU A 59 4.77 -6.26 2.10
C GLU A 59 4.49 -7.74 1.77
N ALA A 60 3.50 -8.35 2.42
CA ALA A 60 3.10 -9.72 2.11
C ALA A 60 2.66 -9.87 0.64
N TYR A 61 1.98 -8.85 0.09
CA TYR A 61 1.62 -8.81 -1.33
C TYR A 61 2.85 -8.72 -2.24
N VAL A 62 3.80 -7.82 -1.95
CA VAL A 62 5.05 -7.69 -2.71
C VAL A 62 5.87 -8.98 -2.66
N ALA A 63 6.00 -9.57 -1.47
CA ALA A 63 6.67 -10.85 -1.28
C ALA A 63 6.01 -11.96 -2.11
N LYS A 64 4.68 -11.99 -2.20
CA LYS A 64 3.95 -12.96 -3.04
C LYS A 64 4.23 -12.77 -4.53
N LEU A 65 4.35 -11.53 -5.01
CA LEU A 65 4.69 -11.26 -6.41
C LEU A 65 6.11 -11.73 -6.76
N GLY A 66 7.08 -11.51 -5.86
CA GLY A 66 8.48 -11.91 -6.06
C GLY A 66 8.76 -13.41 -5.92
N GLN A 67 7.83 -14.18 -5.37
CA GLN A 67 7.96 -15.64 -5.15
C GLN A 67 7.51 -16.50 -6.33
N THR A 68 7.16 -15.90 -7.47
CA THR A 68 6.88 -16.68 -8.69
C THR A 68 8.21 -17.06 -9.35
N ALA A 69 8.80 -18.15 -8.86
CA ALA A 69 9.88 -18.91 -9.49
C ALA A 69 9.29 -20.07 -10.30
#